data_AF-A0A7S3NAL3-F1
#
_entry.id   AF-A0A7S3NAL3-F1
#
_cell.length_a   1.000
_cell.length_b   1.000
_cell.length_c   1.000
_cell.angle_alpha   90.00
_cell.angle_beta   90.00
_cell.angle_gamma   90.00
#
_symmetry.space_group_name_H-M   'P 1'
#
loop_
_entity.id
_entity.type
_entity.pdbx_description
1 polymer ?
#
loop_
_entity_poly.entity_id
_entity_poly.type
_entity_poly.pdbx_seq_one_letter_code
_entity_poly.pdbx_strand_id
1 'polypeptide(L)'
;TGVIMAEAPKPEKVVYNDVQKELIKAATFLQKHGLKEKEAVANRKRVYYFRAERFHELVLEYSQEILALVSKHVKLEKLEDIEDSKNLGDLMIENGLVKSFDRHPDEQKKFKYPKKLIEVDSAMSDKGFYGFEIVNSQTKTTVLAIGLAISIIAIILFPLWPYTVKYWIFNVMFYFSASIIAIVVVRLC
;
A
#
# COMPACT_ATOMS: atom_id res chain seq x y z
N THR A 1 4.03 37.37 -13.69
CA THR A 1 3.13 36.68 -12.73
C THR A 1 3.63 35.27 -12.55
N GLY A 2 4.51 35.05 -11.56
CA GLY A 2 5.16 33.76 -11.30
C GLY A 2 4.19 32.81 -10.61
N VAL A 3 3.90 31.67 -11.23
CA VAL A 3 3.13 30.58 -10.63
C VAL A 3 4.07 29.87 -9.67
N ILE A 4 3.86 30.11 -8.38
CA ILE A 4 4.57 29.41 -7.29
C ILE A 4 4.06 27.96 -7.34
N MET A 5 4.87 27.08 -7.94
CA MET A 5 4.65 25.63 -7.88
C MET A 5 4.75 25.23 -6.40
N ALA A 6 3.60 24.98 -5.77
CA ALA A 6 3.56 24.42 -4.43
C ALA A 6 4.24 23.04 -4.47
N GLU A 7 5.42 22.98 -3.88
CA GLU A 7 6.21 21.77 -3.71
C GLU A 7 5.34 20.72 -3.02
N ALA A 8 5.14 19.58 -3.68
CA ALA A 8 4.33 18.50 -3.13
C ALA A 8 4.99 18.02 -1.82
N PRO A 9 4.21 17.87 -0.72
CA PRO A 9 4.77 17.42 0.54
C PRO A 9 5.42 16.05 0.34
N LYS A 10 6.74 16.01 0.55
CA LYS A 10 7.59 14.82 0.50
C LYS A 10 6.96 13.79 1.43
N PRO A 11 6.77 12.51 1.02
CA PRO A 11 6.20 11.50 1.91
C PRO A 11 7.15 11.31 3.08
N GLU A 12 6.79 11.88 4.22
CA GLU A 12 7.46 11.67 5.49
C GLU A 12 7.40 10.17 5.79
N LYS A 13 8.55 9.58 6.13
CA LYS A 13 8.59 8.16 6.49
C LYS A 13 7.85 8.01 7.82
N VAL A 14 6.55 7.70 7.74
CA VAL A 14 5.75 7.39 8.93
C VAL A 14 6.33 6.12 9.54
N VAL A 15 7.02 6.28 10.68
CA VAL A 15 7.48 5.16 11.49
C VAL A 15 6.22 4.59 12.13
N TYR A 16 5.70 3.52 11.54
CA TYR A 16 4.50 2.88 12.06
C TYR A 16 4.80 2.18 13.39
N ASN A 17 3.97 2.46 14.40
CA ASN A 17 3.96 1.72 15.65
C ASN A 17 3.58 0.25 15.39
N ASP A 18 3.96 -0.68 16.29
CA ASP A 18 3.71 -2.11 16.05
C ASP A 18 2.21 -2.44 15.92
N VAL A 19 1.35 -1.70 16.63
CA VAL A 19 -0.11 -1.72 16.46
C VAL A 19 -0.54 -1.33 15.04
N GLN A 20 0.02 -0.24 14.51
CA GLN A 20 -0.30 0.22 13.15
C GLN A 20 0.12 -0.81 12.09
N LYS A 21 1.26 -1.49 12.27
CA LYS A 21 1.69 -2.54 11.34
C LYS A 21 0.72 -3.71 11.29
N GLU A 22 0.09 -4.06 12.41
CA GLU A 22 -0.91 -5.14 12.47
C GLU A 22 -2.22 -4.72 11.83
N LEU A 23 -2.70 -3.52 12.13
CA LEU A 23 -3.88 -2.96 11.48
C LEU A 23 -3.68 -2.80 9.97
N ILE A 24 -2.48 -2.43 9.50
CA ILE A 24 -2.14 -2.40 8.07
C ILE A 24 -2.23 -3.79 7.43
N LYS A 25 -1.78 -4.85 8.14
CA LYS A 25 -1.91 -6.24 7.63
C LYS A 25 -3.37 -6.64 7.52
N ALA A 26 -4.18 -6.32 8.52
CA ALA A 26 -5.63 -6.57 8.48
C ALA A 26 -6.30 -5.80 7.34
N ALA A 27 -5.98 -4.51 7.16
CA ALA A 27 -6.51 -3.71 6.06
C ALA A 27 -6.09 -4.26 4.68
N THR A 28 -4.82 -4.65 4.53
CA THR A 28 -4.31 -5.27 3.29
C THR A 28 -4.98 -6.61 3.01
N PHE A 29 -5.28 -7.38 4.06
CA PHE A 29 -6.01 -8.64 3.95
C PHE A 29 -7.44 -8.39 3.45
N LEU A 30 -8.16 -7.42 4.03
CA LEU A 30 -9.50 -7.02 3.61
C LEU A 30 -9.54 -6.52 2.15
N GLN A 31 -8.54 -5.74 1.74
CA GLN A 31 -8.41 -5.29 0.34
C GLN A 31 -8.26 -6.46 -0.64
N LYS A 32 -7.48 -7.48 -0.28
CA LYS A 32 -7.28 -8.67 -1.13
C LYS A 32 -8.53 -9.54 -1.25
N HIS A 33 -9.35 -9.60 -0.19
CA HIS A 33 -10.52 -10.48 -0.10
C HIS A 33 -11.83 -9.83 -0.59
N GLY A 34 -11.75 -8.67 -1.26
CA GLY A 34 -12.89 -8.15 -2.01
C GLY A 34 -13.58 -6.94 -1.40
N LEU A 35 -12.88 -6.16 -0.57
CA LEU A 35 -13.35 -4.81 -0.25
C LEU A 35 -13.32 -3.96 -1.54
N LYS A 36 -14.51 -3.71 -2.10
CA LYS A 36 -14.67 -2.97 -3.36
C LYS A 36 -14.41 -1.48 -3.14
N GLU A 37 -13.18 -1.08 -3.43
CA GLU A 37 -12.80 0.32 -3.46
C GLU A 37 -13.30 1.01 -4.73
N LYS A 38 -13.79 2.24 -4.58
CA LYS A 38 -14.17 3.12 -5.69
C LYS A 38 -13.28 4.35 -5.69
N GLU A 39 -12.96 4.83 -6.87
CA GLU A 39 -12.21 6.08 -7.02
C GLU A 39 -13.10 7.30 -6.76
N ALA A 40 -12.57 8.22 -5.97
CA ALA A 40 -13.11 9.56 -5.75
C ALA A 40 -11.97 10.58 -5.72
N VAL A 41 -12.34 11.86 -5.69
CA VAL A 41 -11.41 12.96 -5.47
C VAL A 41 -11.76 13.61 -4.14
N ALA A 42 -10.82 13.61 -3.19
CA ALA A 42 -10.92 14.40 -1.96
C ALA A 42 -9.72 15.34 -1.89
N ASN A 43 -9.93 16.60 -1.50
CA ASN A 43 -8.85 17.58 -1.32
C ASN A 43 -7.83 17.65 -2.49
N ARG A 44 -8.33 17.59 -3.74
CA ARG A 44 -7.55 17.57 -5.00
C ARG A 44 -6.64 16.35 -5.21
N LYS A 45 -6.74 15.32 -4.37
CA LYS A 45 -6.05 14.03 -4.52
C LYS A 45 -7.05 12.94 -4.92
N ARG A 46 -6.58 11.94 -5.67
CA ARG A 46 -7.37 10.71 -5.90
C ARG A 46 -7.33 9.87 -4.64
N VAL A 47 -8.49 9.40 -4.22
CA VAL A 47 -8.66 8.57 -3.04
C VAL A 47 -9.54 7.38 -3.38
N TYR A 48 -9.21 6.24 -2.79
CA TYR A 48 -9.99 5.02 -2.89
C TYR A 48 -10.87 4.92 -1.64
N TYR A 49 -12.19 4.82 -1.83
CA TYR A 49 -13.15 4.72 -0.73
C TYR A 49 -14.03 3.49 -0.86
N PHE A 50 -14.48 2.97 0.27
CA PHE A 50 -15.41 1.86 0.45
C PHE A 50 -16.58 2.27 1.36
N ARG A 51 -17.60 1.43 1.46
CA ARG A 51 -18.75 1.63 2.37
C ARG A 51 -18.54 0.85 3.66
N ALA A 52 -18.94 1.42 4.80
CA ALA A 52 -18.93 0.73 6.10
C ALA A 52 -19.64 -0.62 6.08
N GLU A 53 -20.86 -0.68 5.50
CA GLU A 53 -21.63 -1.93 5.37
C GLU A 53 -20.80 -3.09 4.82
N ARG A 54 -20.08 -2.88 3.72
CA ARG A 54 -19.25 -3.93 3.11
C ARG A 54 -18.00 -4.26 3.94
N PHE A 55 -17.49 -3.28 4.69
CA PHE A 55 -16.40 -3.51 5.62
C PHE A 55 -16.86 -4.39 6.77
N HIS A 56 -18.00 -4.10 7.39
CA HIS A 56 -18.55 -4.89 8.49
C HIS A 56 -18.85 -6.34 8.05
N GLU A 57 -19.45 -6.53 6.88
CA GLU A 57 -19.69 -7.86 6.31
C GLU A 57 -18.39 -8.68 6.19
N LEU A 58 -17.34 -8.09 5.61
CA LEU A 58 -16.07 -8.79 5.41
C LEU A 58 -15.31 -9.02 6.70
N VAL A 59 -15.40 -8.10 7.66
CA VAL A 59 -14.78 -8.25 8.96
C VAL A 59 -15.41 -9.38 9.75
N LEU A 60 -16.73 -9.56 9.67
CA LEU A 60 -17.44 -10.67 10.29
C LEU A 60 -17.18 -12.00 9.56
N GLU A 61 -17.15 -11.99 8.22
CA GLU A 61 -16.85 -13.16 7.40
C GLU A 61 -15.46 -13.73 7.68
N TYR A 62 -14.46 -12.87 7.88
CA TYR A 62 -13.06 -13.25 8.15
C TYR A 62 -12.62 -12.98 9.60
N SER A 63 -13.57 -12.99 10.53
CA SER A 63 -13.36 -12.64 11.95
C SER A 63 -12.18 -13.37 12.60
N GLN A 64 -12.06 -14.69 12.40
CA GLN A 64 -10.98 -15.50 12.95
C GLN A 64 -9.60 -15.15 12.39
N GLU A 65 -9.52 -14.86 11.09
CA GLU A 65 -8.25 -14.52 10.42
C GLU A 65 -7.78 -13.12 10.81
N ILE A 66 -8.72 -12.17 10.93
CA ILE A 66 -8.44 -10.81 11.38
C ILE A 66 -7.97 -10.81 12.84
N LEU A 67 -8.62 -11.60 13.70
CA LEU A 67 -8.18 -11.79 15.09
C LEU A 67 -6.76 -12.37 15.14
N ALA A 68 -6.44 -13.37 14.33
CA ALA A 68 -5.08 -13.93 14.28
C ALA A 68 -4.02 -12.89 13.83
N LEU A 69 -4.39 -11.94 12.97
CA LEU A 69 -3.50 -10.89 12.48
C LEU A 69 -3.29 -9.75 13.49
N VAL A 70 -4.26 -9.51 14.38
CA VAL A 70 -4.36 -8.31 15.23
C VAL A 70 -4.18 -8.62 16.74
N SER A 71 -4.29 -9.89 17.13
CA SER A 71 -4.26 -10.37 18.53
C SER A 71 -2.97 -10.14 19.32
N LYS A 72 -1.89 -9.69 18.69
CA LYS A 72 -0.59 -9.53 19.37
C LYS A 72 -0.50 -8.22 20.15
N HIS A 73 -1.04 -7.12 19.62
CA HIS A 73 -0.95 -5.82 20.28
C HIS A 73 -2.31 -5.14 20.49
N VAL A 74 -3.39 -5.65 19.91
CA VAL A 74 -4.74 -5.11 20.09
C VAL A 74 -5.58 -6.11 20.88
N LYS A 75 -6.17 -5.65 21.98
CA LYS A 75 -7.07 -6.44 22.85
C LYS A 75 -8.46 -6.58 22.22
N LEU A 76 -8.55 -7.25 21.07
CA LEU A 76 -9.83 -7.68 20.52
C LEU A 76 -10.03 -9.13 20.94
N GLU A 77 -10.90 -9.35 21.94
CA GLU A 77 -11.18 -10.69 22.46
C GLU A 77 -12.11 -11.47 21.53
N LYS A 78 -13.04 -10.78 20.84
CA LYS A 78 -14.03 -11.34 19.92
C LYS A 78 -14.37 -10.35 18.80
N LEU A 79 -14.87 -10.91 17.70
CA LEU A 79 -15.32 -10.20 16.50
C LEU A 79 -16.56 -10.94 15.97
N GLU A 80 -17.59 -10.99 16.81
CA GLU A 80 -18.85 -11.71 16.52
C GLU A 80 -19.96 -10.74 16.13
N ASP A 81 -19.91 -9.50 16.64
CA ASP A 81 -20.96 -8.50 16.45
C ASP A 81 -20.53 -7.32 15.55
N ILE A 82 -21.53 -6.63 15.00
CA ILE A 82 -21.32 -5.39 14.23
C ILE A 82 -20.64 -4.32 15.11
N GLU A 83 -20.90 -4.32 16.42
CA GLU A 83 -20.29 -3.40 17.37
C GLU A 83 -18.78 -3.65 17.52
N ASP A 84 -18.33 -4.91 17.55
CA ASP A 84 -16.90 -5.25 17.54
C ASP A 84 -16.23 -4.79 16.25
N SER A 85 -16.93 -4.92 15.12
CA SER A 85 -16.45 -4.44 13.83
C SER A 85 -16.32 -2.91 13.78
N LYS A 86 -17.23 -2.18 14.45
CA LYS A 86 -17.10 -0.73 14.63
C LYS A 86 -15.91 -0.37 15.50
N ASN A 87 -15.71 -1.06 16.62
CA ASN A 87 -14.56 -0.84 17.50
C ASN A 87 -13.23 -1.04 16.76
N LEU A 88 -13.12 -2.08 15.92
CA LEU A 88 -11.97 -2.28 15.06
C LEU A 88 -11.79 -1.14 14.05
N GLY A 89 -12.87 -0.67 13.46
CA GLY A 89 -12.88 0.46 12.54
C GLY A 89 -12.48 1.78 13.19
N ASP A 90 -12.98 2.07 14.39
CA ASP A 90 -12.62 3.24 15.19
C ASP A 90 -11.15 3.20 15.55
N LEU A 91 -10.61 2.04 15.95
CA LEU A 91 -9.17 1.85 16.15
C LEU A 91 -8.36 2.15 14.88
N MET A 92 -8.86 1.77 13.70
CA MET A 92 -8.20 2.10 12.44
C MET A 92 -8.24 3.62 12.13
N ILE A 93 -9.32 4.30 12.50
CA ILE A 93 -9.46 5.77 12.34
C ILE A 93 -8.54 6.50 13.32
N GLU A 94 -8.55 6.13 14.60
CA GLU A 94 -7.69 6.71 15.64
C GLU A 94 -6.20 6.58 15.31
N ASN A 95 -5.81 5.46 14.69
CA ASN A 95 -4.44 5.22 14.25
C ASN A 95 -4.09 5.91 12.93
N GLY A 96 -5.01 6.67 12.33
CA GLY A 96 -4.82 7.41 11.08
C GLY A 96 -4.70 6.53 9.83
N LEU A 97 -5.17 5.28 9.89
CA LEU A 97 -5.13 4.34 8.76
C LEU A 97 -6.36 4.46 7.86
N VAL A 98 -7.49 4.85 8.46
CA VAL A 98 -8.76 5.07 7.78
C VAL A 98 -9.19 6.51 7.98
N LYS A 99 -9.60 7.15 6.89
CA LYS A 99 -10.28 8.45 6.95
C LYS A 99 -11.75 8.28 6.64
N SER A 100 -12.59 8.98 7.39
CA SER A 100 -14.02 9.08 7.12
C SER A 100 -14.26 10.20 6.10
N PHE A 101 -15.14 9.92 5.15
CA PHE A 101 -15.47 10.80 4.05
C PHE A 101 -16.97 11.00 3.99
N ASP A 102 -17.38 12.23 3.72
CA ASP A 102 -18.77 12.54 3.39
C ASP A 102 -18.88 13.13 1.99
N ARG A 103 -20.08 13.06 1.42
CA ARG A 103 -20.39 13.63 0.11
C ARG A 103 -20.40 15.15 0.23
N HIS A 104 -19.77 15.82 -0.72
CA HIS A 104 -19.83 17.28 -0.78
C HIS A 104 -21.31 17.74 -0.91
N PRO A 105 -21.80 18.67 -0.07
CA PRO A 105 -23.21 19.09 -0.06
C PRO A 105 -23.66 19.66 -1.42
N ASP A 106 -22.76 20.33 -2.14
CA ASP A 106 -23.02 20.92 -3.46
C ASP A 106 -23.19 19.89 -4.61
N GLU A 107 -22.79 18.63 -4.43
CA GLU A 107 -22.85 17.59 -5.49
C GLU A 107 -24.08 16.67 -5.42
N GLN A 108 -25.01 16.89 -4.46
CA GLN A 108 -26.22 16.06 -4.35
C GLN A 108 -27.10 16.06 -5.62
N LYS A 109 -26.92 17.02 -6.54
CA LYS A 109 -27.79 17.21 -7.72
C LYS A 109 -27.17 16.90 -9.10
N LYS A 110 -25.86 16.60 -9.23
CA LYS A 110 -25.24 16.38 -10.56
C LYS A 110 -24.32 15.18 -10.58
N PHE A 111 -24.63 14.21 -11.45
CA PHE A 111 -23.83 13.02 -11.77
C PHE A 111 -22.56 13.38 -12.56
N LYS A 112 -21.63 14.13 -11.96
CA LYS A 112 -20.32 14.36 -12.56
C LYS A 112 -19.29 13.48 -11.86
N TYR A 113 -18.79 12.48 -12.58
CA TYR A 113 -17.66 11.68 -12.12
C TYR A 113 -16.35 12.43 -12.39
N PRO A 114 -15.32 12.26 -11.54
CA PRO A 114 -15.30 11.54 -10.27
C PRO A 114 -16.02 12.32 -9.14
N LYS A 115 -16.63 11.57 -8.20
CA LYS A 115 -17.36 12.17 -7.06
C LYS A 115 -16.38 12.90 -6.14
N LYS A 116 -16.76 14.09 -5.66
CA LYS A 116 -15.98 14.82 -4.67
C LYS A 116 -16.38 14.42 -3.26
N LEU A 117 -15.39 14.04 -2.47
CA LEU A 117 -15.53 13.71 -1.06
C LEU A 117 -14.85 14.79 -0.22
N ILE A 118 -15.41 15.05 0.96
CA ILE A 118 -14.81 15.90 1.99
C ILE A 118 -14.36 14.96 3.12
N GLU A 119 -13.16 15.19 3.65
CA GLU A 119 -12.67 14.51 4.86
C GLU A 119 -13.46 15.02 6.06
N VAL A 120 -14.04 14.10 6.84
CA VAL A 120 -14.78 14.40 8.06
C VAL A 120 -14.19 13.55 9.18
N ASP A 121 -13.83 14.17 10.30
CA ASP A 121 -13.38 13.45 11.49
C ASP A 121 -14.60 12.95 12.28
N SER A 122 -15.14 11.81 11.86
CA SER A 122 -16.26 11.14 12.52
C SER A 122 -15.93 9.68 12.81
N ALA A 123 -16.40 9.18 13.96
CA ALA A 123 -16.38 7.77 14.32
C ALA A 123 -17.13 6.89 13.29
N MET A 124 -16.86 5.58 13.29
CA MET A 124 -17.35 4.65 12.31
C MET A 124 -18.88 4.46 12.41
N SER A 125 -19.61 5.19 11.57
CA SER A 125 -21.03 5.02 11.29
C SER A 125 -21.30 3.92 10.25
N ASP A 126 -22.42 3.20 10.44
CA ASP A 126 -22.90 2.08 9.61
C ASP A 126 -23.03 2.38 8.12
N LYS A 127 -23.29 3.65 7.77
CA LYS A 127 -23.54 4.10 6.39
C LYS A 127 -22.48 5.06 5.86
N GLY A 128 -21.40 5.27 6.59
CA GLY A 128 -20.31 6.17 6.20
C GLY A 128 -19.50 5.68 5.00
N PHE A 129 -18.82 6.60 4.34
CA PHE A 129 -17.79 6.30 3.36
C PHE A 129 -16.43 6.39 4.04
N TYR A 130 -15.58 5.39 3.83
CA TYR A 130 -14.26 5.33 4.45
C TYR A 130 -13.23 5.05 3.37
N GLY A 131 -12.02 5.57 3.53
CA GLY A 131 -10.92 5.28 2.62
C GLY A 131 -9.67 4.94 3.40
N PHE A 132 -8.94 3.93 2.93
CA PHE A 132 -7.66 3.60 3.49
C PHE A 132 -6.61 4.60 3.01
N GLU A 133 -5.93 5.25 3.95
CA GLU A 133 -4.71 6.01 3.68
C GLU A 133 -3.50 5.11 3.96
N ILE A 134 -3.52 3.90 3.39
CA ILE A 134 -2.31 3.07 3.37
C ILE A 134 -1.37 3.77 2.40
N VAL A 135 -0.41 4.50 2.95
CA VAL A 135 0.69 5.08 2.18
C VAL A 135 1.42 3.91 1.53
N ASN A 136 1.05 3.62 0.29
CA ASN A 136 1.70 2.56 -0.45
C ASN A 136 3.16 2.99 -0.57
N SER A 137 4.03 2.21 0.08
CA SER A 137 5.44 2.52 0.15
C SER A 137 6.01 2.42 -1.27
N GLN A 138 5.99 3.53 -2.01
CA GLN A 138 6.64 3.68 -3.31
C GLN A 138 8.16 3.46 -3.24
N THR A 139 8.68 3.09 -2.08
CA THR A 139 10.06 2.68 -1.88
C THR A 139 10.46 1.57 -2.84
N LYS A 140 9.63 0.57 -3.09
CA LYS A 140 9.98 -0.54 -4.01
C LYS A 140 10.13 -0.06 -5.45
N THR A 141 9.20 0.75 -5.95
CA THR A 141 9.25 1.28 -7.32
C THR A 141 10.37 2.31 -7.47
N THR A 142 10.61 3.13 -6.45
CA THR A 142 11.70 4.11 -6.42
C THR A 142 13.07 3.43 -6.39
N VAL A 143 13.25 2.40 -5.56
CA VAL A 143 14.49 1.61 -5.50
C VAL A 143 14.74 0.90 -6.82
N LEU A 144 13.70 0.36 -7.46
CA LEU A 144 13.82 -0.25 -8.78
C LEU A 144 14.25 0.77 -9.84
N ALA A 145 13.63 1.96 -9.86
CA ALA A 145 13.99 3.03 -10.78
C ALA A 145 15.44 3.51 -10.59
N ILE A 146 15.88 3.68 -9.33
CA ILE A 146 17.26 4.04 -9.00
C ILE A 146 18.22 2.93 -9.42
N GLY A 147 17.90 1.67 -9.13
CA GLY A 147 18.72 0.53 -9.55
C GLY A 147 18.88 0.44 -11.07
N LEU A 148 17.83 0.73 -11.82
CA LEU A 148 17.86 0.77 -13.28
C LEU A 148 18.74 1.91 -13.79
N ALA A 149 18.63 3.09 -13.20
CA ALA A 149 19.50 4.22 -13.53
C ALA A 149 20.99 3.92 -13.27
N ILE A 150 21.31 3.32 -12.10
CA ILE A 150 22.68 2.91 -11.77
C ILE A 150 23.20 1.85 -12.76
N SER A 151 22.35 0.90 -13.17
CA SER A 151 22.70 -0.12 -14.16
C SER A 151 23.12 0.50 -15.50
N ILE A 152 22.35 1.47 -16.00
CA ILE A 152 22.67 2.17 -17.26
C ILE A 152 24.01 2.92 -17.13
N ILE A 153 24.22 3.63 -16.03
CA ILE A 153 25.47 4.34 -15.76
C ILE A 153 26.66 3.36 -15.71
N ALA A 154 26.49 2.21 -15.05
CA ALA A 154 27.53 1.19 -14.97
C ALA A 154 27.91 0.61 -16.34
N ILE A 155 26.95 0.42 -17.26
CA ILE A 155 27.21 -0.03 -18.62
C ILE A 155 28.00 1.02 -19.42
N ILE A 156 27.61 2.30 -19.30
CA ILE A 156 28.28 3.39 -20.02
C ILE A 156 29.71 3.60 -19.49
N LEU A 157 29.91 3.47 -18.17
CA LEU A 157 31.23 3.64 -17.53
C LEU A 157 32.08 2.36 -17.59
N PHE A 158 31.55 1.23 -18.05
CA PHE A 158 32.29 -0.03 -18.19
C PHE A 158 33.66 0.10 -18.90
N PRO A 159 33.82 0.92 -19.96
CA PRO A 159 35.11 1.13 -20.61
C PRO A 159 36.17 1.75 -19.69
N LEU A 160 35.75 2.59 -18.74
CA LEU A 160 36.62 3.32 -17.81
C LEU A 160 36.98 2.51 -16.56
N TRP A 161 36.42 1.32 -16.36
CA TRP A 161 36.68 0.53 -15.16
C TRP A 161 38.11 -0.02 -15.13
N PRO A 162 38.72 -0.14 -13.92
CA PRO A 162 40.04 -0.71 -13.75
C PRO A 162 40.07 -2.17 -14.24
N TYR A 163 41.19 -2.57 -14.83
CA TYR A 163 41.36 -3.87 -15.47
C TYR A 163 41.01 -5.05 -14.53
N THR A 164 41.35 -4.93 -13.25
CA THR A 164 41.07 -5.93 -12.22
C THR A 164 39.59 -6.28 -12.12
N VAL A 165 38.70 -5.29 -12.22
CA VAL A 165 37.25 -5.51 -12.09
C VAL A 165 36.69 -6.15 -13.36
N LYS A 166 37.18 -5.74 -14.54
CA LYS A 166 36.80 -6.36 -15.82
C LYS A 166 37.15 -7.85 -15.85
N TYR A 167 38.35 -8.19 -15.36
CA TYR A 167 38.81 -9.58 -15.27
C TYR A 167 37.92 -10.42 -14.33
N TRP A 168 37.55 -9.88 -13.17
CA TRP A 168 36.63 -10.54 -12.25
C TRP A 168 35.25 -10.77 -12.86
N ILE A 169 34.66 -9.76 -13.49
CA ILE A 169 33.35 -9.88 -14.17
C ILE A 169 33.41 -10.96 -15.25
N PHE A 170 34.47 -10.97 -16.05
CA PHE A 170 34.64 -11.96 -17.12
C PHE A 170 34.74 -13.39 -16.57
N ASN A 171 35.52 -13.61 -15.51
CA ASN A 171 35.60 -14.91 -14.87
C ASN A 171 34.24 -15.36 -14.30
N VAL A 172 33.53 -14.48 -13.60
CA VAL A 172 32.21 -14.80 -13.05
C VAL A 172 31.22 -15.18 -14.16
N MET A 173 31.17 -14.39 -15.24
CA MET A 173 30.35 -14.70 -16.43
C MET A 173 30.71 -16.04 -17.05
N PHE A 174 32.01 -16.32 -17.20
CA PHE A 174 32.50 -17.58 -17.75
C PHE A 174 32.09 -18.78 -16.88
N TYR A 175 32.35 -18.74 -15.58
CA TYR A 175 31.95 -19.81 -14.65
C TYR A 175 30.44 -20.02 -14.60
N PHE A 176 29.66 -18.93 -14.64
CA PHE A 176 28.20 -19.04 -14.68
C PHE A 176 27.73 -19.73 -15.96
N SER A 177 28.26 -19.35 -17.13
CA SER A 177 27.94 -20.02 -18.39
C SER A 177 28.33 -21.50 -18.40
N ALA A 178 29.52 -21.83 -17.88
CA ALA A 178 30.00 -23.20 -17.76
C ALA A 178 29.11 -24.03 -16.82
N SER A 179 28.65 -23.45 -15.71
CA SER A 179 27.74 -24.12 -14.77
C SER A 179 26.38 -24.45 -15.40
N ILE A 180 25.83 -23.54 -16.22
CA ILE A 180 24.56 -23.79 -16.92
C ILE A 180 24.73 -24.94 -17.91
N ILE A 181 25.82 -24.94 -18.69
CA ILE A 181 26.13 -26.02 -19.64
C ILE A 181 26.27 -27.35 -18.88
N ALA A 182 27.00 -27.38 -17.77
CA ALA A 182 27.17 -28.58 -16.95
C ALA A 182 25.83 -29.13 -16.44
N ILE A 183 24.93 -28.27 -15.94
CA ILE A 183 23.59 -28.67 -15.50
C ILE A 183 22.76 -29.24 -16.65
N VAL A 184 22.82 -28.61 -17.83
CA VAL A 184 22.09 -29.08 -19.02
C VAL A 184 22.59 -30.46 -19.46
N VAL A 185 23.90 -30.68 -19.48
CA VAL A 185 24.49 -31.98 -19.85
C VAL A 185 24.09 -33.07 -18.85
N VAL A 186 24.17 -32.79 -17.53
CA VAL A 186 23.73 -33.74 -16.48
C VAL A 186 22.24 -34.06 -16.58
N ARG A 187 21.41 -33.13 -17.07
CA ARG A 187 19.98 -33.36 -17.31
C ARG A 187 19.71 -34.18 -18.58
N LEU A 188 20.64 -34.22 -19.52
CA LEU A 188 20.47 -34.87 -20.83
C LEU A 188 21.03 -36.30 -20.87
N CYS A 189 22.01 -36.61 -20.01
CA CYS A 189 22.51 -37.96 -19.75
C CYS A 189 21.62 -38.69 -18.73
#